data_AF-A0A0V0T1B0-F1
#
_entry.id   AF-A0A0V0T1B0-F1
#
_cell.length_a   1.000
_cell.length_b   1.000
_cell.length_c   1.000
_cell.angle_alpha   90.00
_cell.angle_beta   90.00
_cell.angle_gamma   90.00
#
_symmetry.space_group_name_H-M   'P 1'
#
loop_
_entity.id
_entity.type
_entity.pdbx_description
1 polymer ?
#
loop_
_entity_poly.entity_id
_entity_poly.type
_entity_poly.pdbx_seq_one_letter_code
_entity_poly.pdbx_strand_id
1 'polypeptide(L)' 'MGREVGSSLFCFDRQLTLVSYILKRKKCVLLLSTMHHDDAVNEDQERKADIVLFYNETKSGVDTLDQPVL' A
#
# COMPACT_ATOMS: atom_id res chain seq x y z
N MET A 1 -12.22 12.90 -14.87
CA MET A 1 -12.50 11.51 -14.43
C MET A 1 -11.62 11.20 -13.23
N GLY A 2 -12.17 10.61 -12.17
CA GLY A 2 -11.40 10.20 -10.99
C GLY A 2 -11.00 8.73 -11.09
N ARG A 3 -9.90 8.34 -10.42
CA ARG A 3 -9.49 6.93 -10.31
C ARG A 3 -10.49 6.12 -9.48
N GLU A 4 -10.67 4.84 -9.83
CA GLU A 4 -11.58 3.92 -9.14
C GLU A 4 -11.08 3.57 -7.74
N VAL A 5 -11.99 3.32 -6.79
CA VAL A 5 -11.64 2.77 -5.47
C VAL A 5 -11.08 1.35 -5.65
N GLY A 6 -10.01 1.04 -4.94
CA GLY A 6 -9.27 -0.22 -5.11
C GLY A 6 -8.27 -0.19 -6.27
N SER A 7 -8.19 0.89 -7.06
CA SER A 7 -7.19 0.98 -8.13
C SER A 7 -5.81 1.39 -7.61
N SER A 8 -4.77 0.84 -8.23
CA SER A 8 -3.36 1.16 -7.99
C SER A 8 -2.72 1.78 -9.24
N LEU A 9 -1.73 2.65 -9.02
CA LEU A 9 -0.80 3.11 -10.05
C LEU A 9 0.61 2.97 -9.52
N PHE A 10 1.53 2.56 -10.38
CA PHE A 10 2.91 2.29 -10.02
C PHE A 10 3.84 3.21 -10.80
N CYS A 11 4.91 3.64 -10.14
CA CYS A 11 6.04 4.33 -10.74
C CYS A 11 7.30 3.60 -10.32
N PHE A 12 8.10 3.22 -11.31
CA PHE A 12 9.31 2.41 -11.13
C PHE A 12 10.55 3.25 -11.39
N ASP A 13 11.49 3.16 -10.47
CA ASP A 13 12.88 3.55 -10.63
C ASP A 13 13.76 2.33 -10.34
N ARG A 14 15.06 2.40 -10.66
CA ARG A 14 15.99 1.27 -10.64
C ARG A 14 15.96 0.44 -9.34
N GLN A 15 15.76 1.09 -8.20
CA GLN A 15 15.73 0.42 -6.88
C GLN A 15 14.46 0.75 -6.08
N LEU A 16 13.54 1.53 -6.64
CA LEU A 16 12.42 2.10 -5.92
C LEU A 16 11.13 1.89 -6.69
N THR A 17 10.09 1.47 -5.97
CA THR A 17 8.73 1.39 -6.50
C THR A 17 7.83 2.27 -5.65
N LEU A 18 7.21 3.27 -6.28
CA LEU A 18 6.18 4.09 -5.67
C LEU A 18 4.82 3.57 -6.10
N VAL A 19 3.94 3.26 -5.14
CA VAL A 19 2.55 2.91 -5.38
C VAL A 19 1.61 3.99 -4.86
N SER A 20 0.61 4.31 -5.68
CA SER A 20 -0.51 5.17 -5.35
C SER A 20 -1.79 4.35 -5.35
N TYR A 21 -2.37 4.09 -4.17
CA TYR A 21 -3.56 3.25 -3.99
C TYR A 21 -4.78 4.07 -3.54
N ILE A 22 -5.91 3.93 -4.25
CA ILE A 22 -7.16 4.63 -3.90
C ILE A 22 -7.94 3.79 -2.88
N LEU A 23 -7.71 4.04 -1.59
CA LEU A 23 -8.40 3.33 -0.51
C LEU A 23 -9.91 3.66 -0.47
N LYS A 24 -10.27 4.91 -0.72
CA LYS A 24 -11.68 5.36 -0.80
C LYS A 24 -11.78 6.64 -1.63
N ARG A 25 -13.01 7.01 -2.03
CA ARG A 25 -13.24 8.20 -2.85
C ARG A 25 -12.55 9.43 -2.22
N LYS A 26 -11.70 10.11 -3.01
CA LYS A 26 -10.89 11.27 -2.60
C LYS A 26 -9.84 11.02 -1.50
N LYS A 27 -9.53 9.77 -1.14
CA LYS A 27 -8.39 9.44 -0.25
C LYS A 27 -7.46 8.42 -0.93
N CYS A 28 -6.19 8.80 -1.03
CA CYS A 28 -5.14 7.97 -1.60
C CYS A 28 -4.12 7.63 -0.51
N VAL A 29 -3.56 6.43 -0.58
CA VAL A 29 -2.36 6.01 0.16
C VAL A 29 -1.18 6.03 -0.81
N LEU A 30 -0.05 6.58 -0.38
CA LEU A 30 1.20 6.60 -1.13
C LEU A 30 2.23 5.81 -0.34
N LEU A 31 2.86 4.82 -0.96
CA LEU A 31 3.92 4.00 -0.35
C LEU A 31 5.11 3.92 -1.31
N LEU A 32 6.30 4.08 -0.77
CA LEU A 32 7.56 3.88 -1.47
C LEU A 32 8.23 2.61 -0.92
N SER A 33 8.63 1.70 -1.79
CA SER A 33 9.32 0.47 -1.40
C SER A 33 10.65 0.33 -2.15
N THR A 34 11.67 -0.13 -1.43
CA THR A 34 12.95 -0.62 -1.99
C THR A 34 12.99 -2.14 -2.12
N MET A 35 11.93 -2.84 -1.68
CA MET A 35 11.88 -4.31 -1.62
C MET A 35 11.09 -4.91 -2.80
N HIS A 36 9.99 -4.25 -3.17
CA HIS A 36 9.10 -4.70 -4.24
C HIS A 36 9.49 -3.97 -5.53
N HIS A 37 9.66 -4.71 -6.63
CA HIS A 37 10.17 -4.20 -7.91
C HIS A 37 9.19 -4.45 -9.08
N ASP A 38 7.95 -4.84 -8.78
CA ASP A 38 6.88 -5.13 -9.73
C ASP A 38 5.55 -4.45 -9.31
N ASP A 39 4.51 -4.61 -10.14
CA ASP A 39 3.14 -4.12 -9.93
C ASP A 39 2.18 -5.23 -9.48
N ALA A 40 2.68 -6.22 -8.73
CA ALA A 40 1.85 -7.32 -8.26
C ALA A 40 0.66 -6.82 -7.43
N VAL A 41 -0.53 -7.31 -7.80
CA VAL A 41 -1.79 -7.04 -7.11
C VAL A 41 -2.47 -8.35 -6.76
N ASN A 42 -3.08 -8.39 -5.58
CA ASN A 42 -3.84 -9.53 -5.10
C ASN A 42 -5.34 -9.35 -5.43
N GLU A 43 -5.83 -10.07 -6.43
CA GLU A 43 -7.23 -10.05 -6.88
C GLU A 43 -8.20 -10.51 -5.78
N ASP A 44 -7.78 -11.43 -4.91
CA ASP A 44 -8.61 -11.94 -3.81
C ASP A 44 -8.72 -10.94 -2.64
N GLN A 45 -7.87 -9.91 -2.61
CA GLN A 45 -7.82 -8.91 -1.54
C GLN A 45 -8.13 -7.49 -2.04
N GLU A 46 -9.28 -7.32 -2.68
CA GLU A 46 -9.77 -6.03 -3.19
C GLU A 46 -8.81 -5.39 -4.22
N ARG A 47 -8.01 -6.18 -4.92
CA ARG A 47 -6.96 -5.72 -5.87
C ARG A 47 -5.90 -4.84 -5.21
N LYS A 48 -5.63 -5.05 -3.93
CA LYS A 48 -4.55 -4.35 -3.23
C LYS A 48 -3.21 -4.77 -3.80
N ALA A 49 -2.34 -3.78 -4.00
CA ALA A 49 -0.95 -4.03 -4.35
C ALA A 49 -0.23 -4.74 -3.19
N ASP A 50 0.70 -5.64 -3.50
CA ASP A 50 1.44 -6.41 -2.49
C ASP A 50 2.20 -5.49 -1.52
N ILE A 51 2.73 -4.36 -2.02
CA ILE A 51 3.35 -3.31 -1.19
C ILE A 51 2.39 -2.80 -0.09
N VAL A 52 1.10 -2.63 -0.41
CA VAL A 52 0.08 -2.15 0.54
C VAL A 52 -0.23 -3.23 1.57
N LEU A 53 -0.30 -4.50 1.14
CA LEU A 53 -0.54 -5.63 2.03
C LEU A 53 0.62 -5.81 3.01
N PHE A 54 1.84 -5.85 2.48
CA PHE A 54 3.07 -5.96 3.27
C PHE A 54 3.19 -4.82 4.28
N TYR A 55 2.96 -3.56 3.86
CA TYR A 55 2.97 -2.43 4.78
C TYR A 55 1.96 -2.59 5.91
N ASN A 56 0.74 -3.04 5.62
CA ASN A 56 -0.29 -3.21 6.65
C ASN A 56 0.06 -4.31 7.65
N GLU A 57 0.72 -5.38 7.21
CA GLU A 57 1.21 -6.44 8.07
C GLU A 57 2.32 -5.92 9.01
N THR A 58 3.30 -5.20 8.46
CA THR A 58 4.50 -4.79 9.22
C THR A 58 4.35 -3.50 10.03
N LYS A 59 3.44 -2.59 9.64
CA LYS A 59 3.28 -1.30 10.34
C LYS A 59 2.78 -1.44 11.78
N SER A 60 2.14 -2.57 12.08
CA SER A 60 1.56 -2.88 13.38
C SER A 60 2.60 -2.90 14.52
N GLY A 61 3.88 -3.11 14.20
CA GLY A 61 4.96 -3.17 15.17
C GLY A 61 5.16 -1.90 16.01
N VAL A 62 4.71 -0.73 15.55
CA VAL A 62 4.74 0.52 16.35
C VAL A 62 3.43 0.74 17.09
N ASP A 63 2.29 0.53 16.41
CA ASP A 63 0.94 0.71 16.99
C ASP A 63 0.70 -0.21 18.21
N THR A 64 1.31 -1.40 18.26
CA THR A 64 1.19 -2.32 19.41
C THR A 64 2.07 -1.92 20.60
N LEU A 65 3.17 -1.20 20.37
CA LEU A 65 4.06 -0.75 21.45
C LEU A 65 3.50 0.47 22.20
N ASP A 66 2.79 1.36 21.49
CA ASP A 66 2.19 2.56 22.05
C ASP A 66 0.77 2.36 22.62
N GLN A 67 0.27 1.12 22.64
CA GLN A 67 -1.00 0.83 23.31
C GLN A 67 -0.81 0.93 24.83
N PRO A 68 -1.50 1.87 25.52
CA PRO A 68 -1.49 1.88 26.97
C PRO A 68 -2.08 0.55 27.45
N VAL A 69 -1.28 -0.21 28.19
CA VAL A 69 -1.75 -1.36 28.94
C VAL A 69 -2.81 -0.85 29.91
N LEU A 70 -4.05 -1.33 29.76
CA LEU A 70 -5.13 -1.09 30.71
C LEU A 70 -4.96 -2.01 31.93
#